data_AF-A0A967PC08-F1
#
_entry.id   AF-A0A967PC08-F1
#
_cell.length_a   1.000
_cell.length_b   1.000
_cell.length_c   1.000
_cell.angle_alpha   90.00
_cell.angle_beta   90.00
_cell.angle_gamma   90.00
#
_symmetry.space_group_name_H-M   'P 1'
#
loop_
_entity.id
_entity.type
_entity.pdbx_description
1 polymer ?
#
loop_
_entity_poly.entity_id
_entity_poly.type
_entity_poly.pdbx_seq_one_letter_code
_entity_poly.pdbx_strand_id
1 'polypeptide(L)'
;MNKQSTEVKCPNCGTAINVEDVISQQLEDEMRQELKNKEEELRKQFEGRESELLERESELKKQQLQLDIAVKERMEDEREKLKDELKLKVKEDYDKQLSELNTEIDERKKEVQTLKDKEIELERLKRKFDDREKDLEIEYEKKLNQQKSEYEKTIMDRESEKTDMKLREKDKQLDDMRKQIDEMKRKAEQGSMQLQGEIGELTLEDLLRDMFPDDTIQEVQKGRKGADIVHTVKDADGTECGKIVYESKPVIMPVI
;
A
#
# COMPACT_ATOMS: atom_id res chain seq x y z
N MET A 1 -61.22 117.74 70.77
CA MET A 1 -62.28 118.58 71.37
C MET A 1 -62.79 117.86 72.61
N ASN A 2 -63.01 118.63 73.68
CA ASN A 2 -63.36 118.23 75.06
C ASN A 2 -62.31 117.44 75.86
N LYS A 3 -61.34 118.18 76.42
CA LYS A 3 -60.62 117.80 77.64
C LYS A 3 -61.54 118.10 78.84
N GLN A 4 -62.14 117.09 79.45
CA GLN A 4 -62.65 117.23 80.82
C GLN A 4 -61.50 116.85 81.76
N SER A 5 -60.71 117.84 82.15
CA SER A 5 -59.66 117.68 83.15
C SER A 5 -60.28 117.53 84.54
N THR A 6 -60.38 116.28 85.02
CA THR A 6 -60.62 115.97 86.44
C THR A 6 -59.35 116.18 87.26
N GLU A 7 -59.03 117.44 87.54
CA GLU A 7 -57.96 117.84 88.46
C GLU A 7 -58.49 117.91 89.90
N VAL A 8 -58.03 116.99 90.75
CA VAL A 8 -58.31 116.98 92.20
C VAL A 8 -57.10 117.53 92.95
N LYS A 9 -57.30 118.53 93.81
CA LYS A 9 -56.22 119.12 94.62
C LYS A 9 -55.90 118.26 95.84
N CYS A 10 -54.63 117.90 96.01
CA CYS A 10 -54.17 117.14 97.16
C CYS A 10 -54.37 117.93 98.47
N PRO A 11 -55.08 117.38 99.48
CA PRO A 11 -55.36 118.07 100.74
C PRO A 11 -54.13 118.26 101.65
N ASN A 12 -52.96 117.74 101.28
CA ASN A 12 -51.72 117.86 102.07
C ASN A 12 -50.69 118.85 101.47
N CYS A 13 -50.74 119.17 100.17
CA CYS A 13 -49.74 120.05 99.54
C CYS A 13 -50.24 120.90 98.34
N GLY A 14 -51.52 120.82 97.97
CA GLY A 14 -52.16 121.78 97.05
C GLY A 14 -51.94 121.57 95.54
N THR A 15 -51.12 120.60 95.13
CA THR A 15 -50.90 120.28 93.70
C THR A 15 -52.14 119.63 93.06
N ALA A 16 -52.45 119.99 91.82
CA ALA A 16 -53.53 119.42 91.03
C ALA A 16 -53.12 118.06 90.44
N ILE A 17 -53.90 117.02 90.73
CA ILE A 17 -53.67 115.65 90.25
C ILE A 17 -54.75 115.32 89.23
N ASN A 18 -54.36 114.99 88.00
CA ASN A 18 -55.28 114.56 86.95
C ASN A 18 -55.54 113.05 87.09
N VAL A 19 -56.76 112.69 87.50
CA VAL A 19 -57.12 111.31 87.91
C VAL A 19 -57.09 110.33 86.72
N GLU A 20 -57.38 110.81 85.51
CA GLU A 20 -57.33 110.03 84.28
C GLU A 20 -55.89 109.65 83.91
N ASP A 21 -54.93 110.55 84.14
CA ASP A 21 -53.50 110.30 83.89
C ASP A 21 -52.92 109.28 84.89
N VAL A 22 -53.37 109.30 86.16
CA VAL A 22 -52.91 108.34 87.19
C VAL A 22 -53.49 106.94 86.96
N ILE A 23 -54.77 106.83 86.59
CA ILE A 23 -55.40 105.54 86.27
C ILE A 23 -54.84 104.97 84.96
N SER A 24 -54.60 105.82 83.95
CA SER A 24 -53.96 105.40 82.70
C SER A 24 -52.52 104.93 82.92
N GLN A 25 -51.75 105.59 83.79
CA GLN A 25 -50.41 105.13 84.18
C GLN A 25 -50.45 103.78 84.91
N GLN A 26 -51.40 103.56 85.82
CA GLN A 26 -51.56 102.26 86.50
C GLN A 26 -51.95 101.15 85.52
N LEU A 27 -52.89 101.40 84.59
CA LEU A 27 -53.28 100.46 83.54
C LEU A 27 -52.13 100.18 82.55
N GLU A 28 -51.37 101.21 82.17
CA GLU A 28 -50.18 101.05 81.33
C GLU A 28 -49.09 100.26 82.03
N ASP A 29 -48.90 100.43 83.34
CA ASP A 29 -47.92 99.70 84.13
C ASP A 29 -48.32 98.22 84.32
N GLU A 30 -49.60 97.93 84.57
CA GLU A 30 -50.14 96.56 84.61
C GLU A 30 -50.02 95.88 83.23
N MET A 31 -50.40 96.56 82.14
CA MET A 31 -50.23 96.04 80.78
C MET A 31 -48.74 95.83 80.43
N ARG A 32 -47.84 96.73 80.86
CA ARG A 32 -46.39 96.57 80.68
C ARG A 32 -45.86 95.36 81.47
N GLN A 33 -46.36 95.11 82.67
CA GLN A 33 -45.98 93.93 83.46
C GLN A 33 -46.50 92.64 82.81
N GLU A 34 -47.75 92.60 82.35
CA GLU A 34 -48.27 91.43 81.63
C GLU A 34 -47.53 91.14 80.33
N LEU A 35 -47.19 92.19 79.56
CA LEU A 35 -46.40 92.06 78.34
C LEU A 35 -44.99 91.53 78.65
N LYS A 36 -44.33 92.05 79.69
CA LYS A 36 -43.02 91.54 80.14
C LYS A 36 -43.10 90.08 80.59
N ASN A 37 -44.13 89.70 81.35
CA ASN A 37 -44.32 88.32 81.80
C ASN A 37 -44.58 87.38 80.61
N LYS A 38 -45.41 87.80 79.65
CA LYS A 38 -45.65 87.04 78.40
C LYS A 38 -44.39 86.94 77.54
N GLU A 39 -43.59 88.00 77.43
CA GLU A 39 -42.30 87.99 76.73
C GLU A 39 -41.31 87.02 77.40
N GLU A 40 -41.25 87.00 78.73
CA GLU A 40 -40.37 86.11 79.49
C GLU A 40 -40.84 84.64 79.40
N GLU A 41 -42.15 84.40 79.44
CA GLU A 41 -42.74 83.07 79.28
C GLU A 41 -42.55 82.53 77.86
N LEU A 42 -42.77 83.37 76.83
CA LEU A 42 -42.45 83.02 75.44
C LEU A 42 -40.95 82.75 75.27
N ARG A 43 -40.06 83.57 75.83
CA ARG A 43 -38.61 83.32 75.81
C ARG A 43 -38.25 81.96 76.40
N LYS A 44 -38.78 81.62 77.58
CA LYS A 44 -38.54 80.32 78.23
C LYS A 44 -39.07 79.16 77.39
N GLN A 45 -40.22 79.31 76.74
CA GLN A 45 -40.76 78.30 75.83
C GLN A 45 -39.89 78.13 74.58
N PHE A 46 -39.42 79.23 73.97
CA PHE A 46 -38.51 79.18 72.82
C PHE A 46 -37.16 78.56 73.17
N GLU A 47 -36.54 78.96 74.28
CA GLU A 47 -35.28 78.39 74.78
C GLU A 47 -35.42 76.89 75.09
N GLY A 48 -36.52 76.47 75.72
CA GLY A 48 -36.81 75.06 75.96
C GLY A 48 -36.95 74.27 74.65
N ARG A 49 -37.70 74.80 73.69
CA ARG A 49 -37.92 74.15 72.38
C ARG A 49 -36.65 74.09 71.52
N GLU A 50 -35.79 75.11 71.62
CA GLU A 50 -34.48 75.13 70.96
C GLU A 50 -33.56 74.06 71.55
N SER A 51 -33.55 73.90 72.88
CA SER A 51 -32.78 72.84 73.55
C SER A 51 -33.26 71.43 73.18
N GLU A 52 -34.57 71.19 73.13
CA GLU A 52 -35.15 69.91 72.68
C GLU A 52 -34.80 69.60 71.21
N LEU A 53 -34.85 70.60 70.33
CA LEU A 53 -34.49 70.42 68.92
C LEU A 53 -33.01 70.09 68.75
N LEU A 54 -32.12 70.76 69.49
CA LEU A 54 -30.69 70.48 69.52
C LEU A 54 -30.38 69.06 70.00
N GLU A 55 -31.04 68.63 71.08
CA GLU A 55 -30.87 67.28 71.62
C GLU A 55 -31.34 66.23 70.60
N ARG A 56 -32.50 66.44 69.98
CA ARG A 56 -33.06 65.54 68.96
C ARG A 56 -32.25 65.49 67.68
N GLU A 57 -31.69 66.61 67.22
CA GLU A 57 -30.71 66.62 66.13
C GLU A 57 -29.45 65.81 66.48
N SER A 58 -28.97 65.92 67.72
CA SER A 58 -27.80 65.17 68.18
C SER A 58 -28.07 63.67 68.22
N GLU A 59 -29.27 63.26 68.65
CA GLU A 59 -29.70 61.87 68.66
C GLU A 59 -29.86 61.31 67.25
N LEU A 60 -30.51 62.05 66.35
CA LEU A 60 -30.65 61.65 64.94
C LEU A 60 -29.30 61.50 64.25
N LYS A 61 -28.34 62.39 64.50
CA LYS A 61 -26.96 62.27 63.99
C LYS A 61 -26.27 61.01 64.53
N LYS A 62 -26.42 60.71 65.83
CA LYS A 62 -25.87 59.48 66.42
C LYS A 62 -26.52 58.23 65.80
N GLN A 63 -27.83 58.23 65.61
CA GLN A 63 -28.55 57.13 64.98
C GLN A 63 -28.12 56.95 63.52
N GLN A 64 -28.00 58.02 62.73
CA GLN A 64 -27.48 57.95 61.37
C GLN A 64 -26.07 57.36 61.33
N LEU A 65 -25.18 57.81 62.23
CA LEU A 65 -23.81 57.30 62.29
C LEU A 65 -23.77 55.80 62.64
N GLN A 66 -24.59 55.36 63.60
CA GLN A 66 -24.69 53.95 63.97
C GLN A 66 -25.25 53.10 62.83
N LEU A 67 -26.25 53.62 62.10
CA LEU A 67 -26.87 52.93 60.98
C LEU A 67 -25.90 52.82 59.80
N ASP A 68 -25.12 53.87 59.52
CA ASP A 68 -24.06 53.86 58.50
C ASP A 68 -22.95 52.86 58.83
N ILE A 69 -22.54 52.75 60.10
CA ILE A 69 -21.56 51.75 60.55
C ILE A 69 -22.13 50.34 60.35
N ALA A 70 -23.35 50.08 60.83
CA ALA A 70 -23.99 48.78 60.71
C ALA A 70 -24.21 48.36 59.25
N VAL A 71 -24.54 49.30 58.37
CA VAL A 71 -24.66 49.04 56.92
C VAL A 71 -23.29 48.74 56.31
N LYS A 72 -22.23 49.48 56.66
CA LYS A 72 -20.88 49.20 56.16
C LYS A 72 -20.38 47.81 56.56
N GLU A 73 -20.55 47.43 57.82
CA GLU A 73 -20.17 46.09 58.30
C GLU A 73 -20.92 44.98 57.57
N ARG A 74 -22.25 45.11 57.42
CA ARG A 74 -23.04 44.12 56.65
C ARG A 74 -22.60 44.03 55.19
N MET A 75 -22.31 45.17 54.56
CA MET A 75 -21.86 45.21 53.16
C MET A 75 -20.46 44.59 52.99
N GLU A 76 -19.58 44.72 53.98
CA GLU A 76 -18.26 44.06 53.97
C GLU A 76 -18.39 42.54 54.16
N ASP A 77 -19.23 42.10 55.11
CA ASP A 77 -19.53 40.68 55.34
C ASP A 77 -20.17 40.01 54.11
N GLU A 78 -21.14 40.67 53.47
CA GLU A 78 -21.73 40.18 52.22
C GLU A 78 -20.72 40.13 51.08
N ARG A 79 -19.81 41.12 51.00
CA ARG A 79 -18.72 41.12 50.02
C ARG A 79 -17.76 39.96 50.22
N GLU A 80 -17.38 39.66 51.46
CA GLU A 80 -16.51 38.53 51.80
C GLU A 80 -17.20 37.20 51.44
N LYS A 81 -18.46 37.01 51.85
CA LYS A 81 -19.25 35.82 51.51
C LYS A 81 -19.38 35.63 50.00
N LEU A 82 -19.68 36.72 49.28
CA LEU A 82 -19.79 36.68 47.82
C LEU A 82 -18.45 36.34 47.17
N LYS A 83 -17.33 36.89 47.64
CA LYS A 83 -15.99 36.54 47.14
C LYS A 83 -15.68 35.07 47.36
N ASP A 84 -16.01 34.51 48.51
CA ASP A 84 -15.72 33.13 48.83
C ASP A 84 -16.61 32.16 48.04
N GLU A 85 -17.89 32.47 47.86
CA GLU A 85 -18.74 31.74 46.90
C GLU A 85 -18.20 31.80 45.47
N LEU A 86 -17.75 32.97 45.02
CA LEU A 86 -17.23 33.14 43.67
C LEU A 86 -15.93 32.33 43.49
N LYS A 87 -15.03 32.35 44.48
CA LYS A 87 -13.82 31.52 44.47
C LYS A 87 -14.16 30.03 44.44
N LEU A 88 -15.19 29.60 45.16
CA LEU A 88 -15.60 28.20 45.19
C LEU A 88 -16.13 27.76 43.82
N LYS A 89 -17.06 28.54 43.24
CA LYS A 89 -17.63 28.28 41.91
C LYS A 89 -16.55 28.27 40.82
N VAL A 90 -15.64 29.24 40.86
CA VAL A 90 -14.51 29.29 39.91
C VAL A 90 -13.62 28.06 40.04
N LYS A 91 -13.31 27.60 41.26
CA LYS A 91 -12.53 26.37 41.47
C LYS A 91 -13.26 25.14 40.95
N GLU A 92 -14.55 24.99 41.25
CA GLU A 92 -15.36 23.87 40.77
C GLU A 92 -15.45 23.82 39.25
N ASP A 93 -15.65 24.97 38.60
CA ASP A 93 -15.68 25.07 37.14
C ASP A 93 -14.30 24.74 36.53
N TYR A 94 -13.22 25.21 37.16
CA TYR A 94 -11.85 24.91 36.72
C TYR A 94 -11.51 23.43 36.89
N ASP A 95 -11.89 22.82 38.00
CA ASP A 95 -11.68 21.39 38.27
C ASP A 95 -12.48 20.52 37.29
N LYS A 96 -13.72 20.91 36.96
CA LYS A 96 -14.51 20.26 35.91
C LYS A 96 -13.82 20.34 34.55
N GLN A 97 -13.43 21.54 34.11
CA GLN A 97 -12.74 21.73 32.84
C GLN A 97 -11.42 20.94 32.78
N LEU A 98 -10.65 20.92 33.87
CA LEU A 98 -9.44 20.12 33.96
C LEU A 98 -9.74 18.61 33.88
N SER A 99 -10.80 18.15 34.54
CA SER A 99 -11.19 16.74 34.49
C SER A 99 -11.62 16.32 33.08
N GLU A 100 -12.44 17.12 32.41
CA GLU A 100 -12.91 16.89 31.04
C GLU A 100 -11.73 16.90 30.05
N LEU A 101 -10.85 17.90 30.16
CA LEU A 101 -9.66 18.00 29.30
C LEU A 101 -8.70 16.81 29.51
N ASN A 102 -8.51 16.37 30.75
CA ASN A 102 -7.69 15.19 31.05
C ASN A 102 -8.31 13.92 30.47
N THR A 103 -9.64 13.76 30.57
CA THR A 103 -10.32 12.61 29.94
C THR A 103 -10.17 12.63 28.42
N GLU A 104 -10.29 13.79 27.76
CA GLU A 104 -10.09 13.91 26.32
C GLU A 104 -8.64 13.59 25.92
N ILE A 105 -7.67 14.07 26.70
CA ILE A 105 -6.24 13.77 26.47
C ILE A 105 -5.98 12.26 26.57
N ASP A 106 -6.55 11.58 27.56
CA ASP A 106 -6.35 10.15 27.74
C ASP A 106 -7.05 9.31 26.67
N GLU A 107 -8.23 9.73 26.21
CA GLU A 107 -8.91 9.13 25.06
C GLU A 107 -8.09 9.30 23.77
N ARG A 108 -7.63 10.52 23.47
CA ARG A 108 -6.78 10.79 22.30
C ARG A 108 -5.45 10.03 22.38
N LYS A 109 -4.84 9.89 23.56
CA LYS A 109 -3.62 9.08 23.75
C LYS A 109 -3.88 7.62 23.43
N LYS A 110 -5.01 7.06 23.89
CA LYS A 110 -5.40 5.68 23.56
C LYS A 110 -5.62 5.52 22.05
N GLU A 111 -6.32 6.45 21.42
CA GLU A 111 -6.55 6.45 19.98
C GLU A 111 -5.21 6.45 19.21
N VAL A 112 -4.29 7.36 19.56
CA VAL A 112 -2.95 7.43 18.96
C VAL A 112 -2.19 6.12 19.15
N GLN A 113 -2.25 5.51 20.34
CA GLN A 113 -1.60 4.22 20.58
C GLN A 113 -2.19 3.12 19.69
N THR A 114 -3.52 3.03 19.59
CA THR A 114 -4.17 2.03 18.73
C THR A 114 -3.85 2.23 17.25
N LEU A 115 -3.69 3.48 16.79
CA LEU A 115 -3.28 3.77 15.42
C LEU A 115 -1.84 3.32 15.15
N LYS A 116 -0.91 3.57 16.09
CA LYS A 116 0.47 3.08 15.99
C LYS A 116 0.55 1.56 15.97
N ASP A 117 -0.23 0.89 16.80
CA ASP A 117 -0.27 -0.57 16.85
C ASP A 117 -0.79 -1.14 15.51
N LYS A 118 -1.85 -0.54 14.95
CA LYS A 118 -2.37 -0.88 13.61
C LYS A 118 -1.34 -0.62 12.50
N GLU A 119 -0.59 0.47 12.58
CA GLU A 119 0.47 0.78 11.62
C GLU A 119 1.58 -0.27 11.64
N ILE A 120 1.99 -0.70 12.84
CA ILE A 120 2.97 -1.78 13.01
C ILE A 120 2.42 -3.11 12.45
N GLU A 121 1.15 -3.43 12.70
CA GLU A 121 0.52 -4.63 12.14
C GLU A 121 0.44 -4.60 10.62
N LEU A 122 0.06 -3.47 10.02
CA LEU A 122 0.02 -3.28 8.57
C LEU A 122 1.40 -3.47 7.95
N GLU A 123 2.44 -2.87 8.54
CA GLU A 123 3.81 -3.00 8.06
C GLU A 123 4.31 -4.46 8.16
N ARG A 124 3.97 -5.17 9.24
CA ARG A 124 4.27 -6.61 9.37
C ARG A 124 3.53 -7.45 8.33
N LEU A 125 2.26 -7.13 8.07
CA LEU A 125 1.45 -7.83 7.09
C LEU A 125 1.99 -7.61 5.68
N LYS A 126 2.38 -6.38 5.35
CA LYS A 126 3.01 -6.02 4.09
C LYS A 126 4.29 -6.82 3.84
N ARG A 127 5.19 -6.89 4.83
CA ARG A 127 6.40 -7.73 4.73
C ARG A 127 6.07 -9.21 4.47
N LYS A 128 5.07 -9.76 5.16
CA LYS A 128 4.62 -11.14 4.91
C LYS A 128 4.07 -11.35 3.50
N PHE A 129 3.38 -10.35 2.94
CA PHE A 129 2.91 -10.40 1.57
C PHE A 129 4.08 -10.34 0.58
N ASP A 130 5.02 -9.41 0.77
CA ASP A 130 6.21 -9.29 -0.08
C ASP A 130 7.06 -10.57 -0.06
N ASP A 131 7.25 -11.17 1.12
CA ASP A 131 7.98 -12.45 1.26
C ASP A 131 7.24 -13.58 0.54
N ARG A 132 5.90 -13.64 0.68
CA ARG A 132 5.08 -14.65 0.00
C ARG A 132 5.05 -14.47 -1.52
N GLU A 133 5.08 -13.24 -2.03
CA GLU A 133 5.21 -12.98 -3.46
C GLU A 133 6.55 -13.47 -4.00
N LYS A 134 7.66 -13.20 -3.29
CA LYS A 134 8.98 -13.71 -3.66
C LYS A 134 9.05 -15.24 -3.62
N ASP A 135 8.47 -15.86 -2.59
CA ASP A 135 8.42 -17.32 -2.48
C ASP A 135 7.64 -17.92 -3.65
N LEU A 136 6.49 -17.33 -4.02
CA LEU A 136 5.70 -17.75 -5.18
C LEU A 136 6.47 -17.58 -6.50
N GLU A 137 7.22 -16.49 -6.67
CA GLU A 137 8.03 -16.25 -7.85
C GLU A 137 9.16 -17.30 -7.97
N ILE A 138 9.84 -17.60 -6.86
CA ILE A 138 10.87 -18.65 -6.80
C ILE A 138 10.28 -20.03 -7.10
N GLU A 139 9.12 -20.36 -6.52
CA GLU A 139 8.42 -21.63 -6.81
C GLU A 139 8.02 -21.74 -8.27
N TYR A 140 7.52 -20.65 -8.86
CA TYR A 140 7.17 -20.59 -10.26
C TYR A 140 8.39 -20.78 -11.17
N GLU A 141 9.50 -20.09 -10.92
CA GLU A 141 10.75 -20.26 -11.67
C GLU A 141 11.31 -21.68 -11.56
N LYS A 142 11.30 -22.27 -10.35
CA LYS A 142 11.71 -23.67 -10.14
C LYS A 142 10.85 -24.63 -10.95
N LYS A 143 9.53 -24.46 -10.92
CA LYS A 143 8.60 -25.29 -11.69
C LYS A 143 8.80 -25.13 -13.19
N LEU A 144 9.03 -23.90 -13.66
CA LEU A 144 9.30 -23.61 -15.06
C LEU A 144 10.62 -24.26 -15.51
N ASN A 145 11.68 -24.15 -14.72
CA ASN A 145 12.98 -24.77 -15.03
C ASN A 145 12.90 -26.30 -15.01
N GLN A 146 12.15 -26.88 -14.06
CA GLN A 146 11.90 -28.32 -14.04
C GLN A 146 11.17 -28.76 -15.31
N GLN A 147 10.09 -28.07 -15.68
CA GLN A 147 9.37 -28.37 -16.92
C GLN A 147 10.27 -28.24 -18.16
N LYS A 148 11.08 -27.18 -18.26
CA LYS A 148 12.06 -27.02 -19.35
C LYS A 148 13.03 -28.19 -19.41
N SER A 149 13.60 -28.62 -18.28
CA SER A 149 14.52 -29.75 -18.23
C SER A 149 13.85 -31.07 -18.64
N GLU A 150 12.61 -31.30 -18.22
CA GLU A 150 11.82 -32.46 -18.63
C GLU A 150 11.53 -32.45 -20.15
N TYR A 151 11.17 -31.28 -20.70
CA TYR A 151 11.00 -31.12 -22.14
C TYR A 151 12.30 -31.31 -22.91
N GLU A 152 13.42 -30.76 -22.44
CA GLU A 152 14.74 -30.92 -23.05
C GLU A 152 15.15 -32.40 -23.09
N LYS A 153 14.99 -33.14 -21.98
CA LYS A 153 15.22 -34.59 -21.94
C LYS A 153 14.33 -35.33 -22.92
N THR A 154 13.03 -35.03 -22.93
CA THR A 154 12.08 -35.68 -23.84
C THR A 154 12.42 -35.42 -25.31
N ILE A 155 12.86 -34.21 -25.66
CA ILE A 155 13.31 -33.86 -27.01
C ILE A 155 14.61 -34.60 -27.34
N MET A 156 15.58 -34.60 -26.42
CA MET A 156 16.86 -35.27 -26.60
C MET A 156 16.69 -36.78 -26.81
N ASP A 157 15.84 -37.43 -26.01
CA ASP A 157 15.53 -38.85 -26.14
C ASP A 157 14.87 -39.15 -27.50
N ARG A 158 13.86 -38.35 -27.88
CA ARG A 158 13.20 -38.49 -29.20
C ARG A 158 14.14 -38.30 -30.38
N GLU A 159 15.05 -37.32 -30.31
CA GLU A 159 16.02 -37.08 -31.38
C GLU A 159 17.11 -38.16 -31.39
N SER A 160 17.51 -38.68 -30.23
CA SER A 160 18.42 -39.83 -30.13
C SER A 160 17.79 -41.09 -30.73
N GLU A 161 16.54 -41.41 -30.40
CA GLU A 161 15.79 -42.53 -30.97
C GLU A 161 15.64 -42.41 -32.49
N LYS A 162 15.28 -41.23 -33.00
CA LYS A 162 15.23 -40.97 -34.45
C LYS A 162 16.59 -41.15 -35.12
N THR A 163 17.66 -40.70 -34.48
CA THR A 163 19.01 -40.81 -35.02
C THR A 163 19.48 -42.26 -35.03
N ASP A 164 19.24 -43.01 -33.95
CA ASP A 164 19.55 -44.44 -33.87
C ASP A 164 18.75 -45.24 -34.92
N MET A 165 17.46 -44.95 -35.09
CA MET A 165 16.64 -45.57 -36.13
C MET A 165 17.20 -45.30 -37.54
N LYS A 166 17.53 -44.03 -37.86
CA LYS A 166 18.15 -43.67 -39.13
C LYS A 166 19.51 -44.35 -39.34
N LEU A 167 20.31 -44.46 -38.27
CA LEU A 167 21.62 -45.10 -38.34
C LEU A 167 21.48 -46.60 -38.63
N ARG A 168 20.57 -47.28 -37.94
CA ARG A 168 20.23 -48.69 -38.20
C ARG A 168 19.68 -48.92 -39.60
N GLU A 169 18.82 -48.03 -40.10
CA GLU A 169 18.34 -48.07 -41.49
C GLU A 169 19.49 -47.95 -42.47
N LYS A 170 20.44 -47.01 -42.24
CA LYS A 170 21.62 -46.82 -43.08
C LYS A 170 22.59 -47.99 -43.01
N ASP A 171 22.83 -48.56 -41.83
CA ASP A 171 23.67 -49.74 -41.65
C ASP A 171 23.09 -50.94 -42.39
N LYS A 172 21.77 -51.15 -42.32
CA LYS A 172 21.10 -52.19 -43.09
C LYS A 172 21.19 -51.94 -44.60
N GLN A 173 21.00 -50.70 -45.05
CA GLN A 173 21.20 -50.34 -46.46
C GLN A 173 22.63 -50.61 -46.94
N LEU A 174 23.63 -50.29 -46.11
CA LEU A 174 25.04 -50.55 -46.42
C LEU A 174 25.34 -52.05 -46.47
N ASP A 175 24.80 -52.85 -45.55
CA ASP A 175 24.96 -54.30 -45.54
C ASP A 175 24.31 -54.95 -46.78
N ASP A 176 23.10 -54.53 -47.13
CA ASP A 176 22.40 -55.00 -48.33
C ASP A 176 23.17 -54.59 -49.61
N MET A 177 23.69 -53.36 -49.68
CA MET A 177 24.55 -52.93 -50.80
C MET A 177 25.85 -53.74 -50.88
N ARG A 178 26.49 -54.04 -49.75
CA ARG A 178 27.71 -54.88 -49.72
C ARG A 178 27.42 -56.27 -50.28
N LYS A 179 26.33 -56.91 -49.85
CA LYS A 179 25.90 -58.22 -50.37
C LYS A 179 25.65 -58.17 -51.88
N GLN A 180 24.96 -57.13 -52.37
CA GLN A 180 24.73 -56.96 -53.81
C GLN A 180 26.04 -56.75 -54.58
N ILE A 181 26.98 -55.97 -54.04
CA ILE A 181 28.32 -55.78 -54.66
C ILE A 181 29.07 -57.11 -54.71
N ASP A 182 29.04 -57.91 -53.65
CA ASP A 182 29.71 -59.21 -53.61
C ASP A 182 29.08 -60.22 -54.60
N GLU A 183 27.76 -60.24 -54.71
CA GLU A 183 27.05 -61.05 -55.72
C GLU A 183 27.38 -60.59 -57.15
N MET A 184 27.41 -59.27 -57.40
CA MET A 184 27.77 -58.70 -58.69
C MET A 184 29.22 -59.02 -59.05
N LYS A 185 30.16 -58.92 -58.09
CA LYS A 185 31.55 -59.34 -58.27
C LYS A 185 31.64 -60.81 -58.65
N ARG A 186 30.96 -61.71 -57.94
CA ARG A 186 30.93 -63.14 -58.27
C ARG A 186 30.39 -63.40 -59.68
N LYS A 187 29.30 -62.72 -60.07
CA LYS A 187 28.75 -62.83 -61.43
C LYS A 187 29.70 -62.30 -62.49
N ALA A 188 30.37 -61.19 -62.24
CA ALA A 188 31.37 -60.62 -63.15
C ALA A 188 32.60 -61.54 -63.29
N GLU A 189 33.09 -62.11 -62.19
CA GLU A 189 34.17 -63.12 -62.20
C GLU A 189 33.76 -64.37 -62.99
N GLN A 190 32.54 -64.88 -62.77
CA GLN A 190 32.02 -66.03 -63.52
C GLN A 190 31.86 -65.73 -65.03
N GLY A 191 31.37 -64.52 -65.37
CA GLY A 191 31.31 -64.06 -66.76
C GLY A 191 32.70 -63.93 -67.39
N SER A 192 33.69 -63.43 -66.65
CA SER A 192 35.08 -63.35 -67.12
C SER A 192 35.68 -64.72 -67.40
N MET A 193 35.40 -65.73 -66.58
CA MET A 193 35.88 -67.10 -66.81
C MET A 193 35.24 -67.72 -68.07
N GLN A 194 33.95 -67.48 -68.30
CA GLN A 194 33.26 -67.95 -69.51
C GLN A 194 33.81 -67.26 -70.76
N LEU A 195 33.98 -65.94 -70.71
CA LEU A 195 34.54 -65.16 -71.82
C LEU A 195 35.98 -65.60 -72.13
N GLN A 196 36.77 -65.91 -71.10
CA GLN A 196 38.15 -66.39 -71.29
C GLN A 196 38.20 -67.77 -71.95
N GLY A 197 37.24 -68.66 -71.67
CA GLY A 197 37.09 -69.94 -72.38
C GLY A 197 36.73 -69.75 -73.85
N GLU A 198 35.74 -68.90 -74.12
CA GLU A 198 35.32 -68.56 -75.49
C GLU A 198 36.45 -67.94 -76.32
N ILE A 199 37.24 -67.04 -75.73
CA ILE A 199 38.40 -66.44 -76.42
C ILE A 199 39.46 -67.51 -76.74
N GLY A 200 39.69 -68.47 -75.84
CA GLY A 200 40.62 -69.57 -76.09
C GLY A 200 40.20 -70.46 -77.25
N GLU A 201 38.91 -70.77 -77.33
CA GLU A 201 38.31 -71.55 -78.43
C GLU A 201 38.39 -70.79 -79.76
N LEU A 202 38.01 -69.50 -79.79
CA LEU A 202 38.14 -68.64 -80.96
C LEU A 202 39.60 -68.53 -81.45
N THR A 203 40.56 -68.36 -80.53
CA THR A 203 41.98 -68.26 -80.90
C THR A 203 42.50 -69.56 -81.50
N LEU A 204 42.04 -70.72 -81.00
CA LEU A 204 42.40 -72.02 -81.55
C LEU A 204 41.78 -72.23 -82.94
N GLU A 205 40.54 -71.78 -83.14
CA GLU A 205 39.89 -71.82 -84.44
C GLU A 205 40.65 -70.98 -85.48
N ASP A 206 40.97 -69.74 -85.13
CA ASP A 206 41.73 -68.83 -86.01
C ASP A 206 43.11 -69.42 -86.35
N LEU A 207 43.82 -69.99 -85.37
CA LEU A 207 45.11 -70.64 -85.61
C LEU A 207 45.00 -71.82 -86.58
N LEU A 208 43.97 -72.67 -86.42
CA LEU A 208 43.77 -73.80 -87.32
C LEU A 208 43.43 -73.32 -88.74
N ARG A 209 42.62 -72.26 -88.87
CA ARG A 209 42.25 -71.67 -90.18
C ARG A 209 43.45 -71.08 -90.89
N ASP A 210 44.35 -70.43 -90.16
CA ASP A 210 45.58 -69.86 -90.71
C ASP A 210 46.58 -70.94 -91.13
N MET A 211 46.71 -72.03 -90.36
CA MET A 211 47.64 -73.12 -90.69
C MET A 211 47.15 -74.04 -91.82
N PHE A 212 45.83 -74.19 -91.97
CA PHE A 212 45.21 -75.09 -92.96
C PHE A 212 44.11 -74.39 -93.76
N PRO A 213 44.46 -73.51 -94.73
CA PRO A 213 43.50 -72.68 -95.45
C PRO A 213 42.53 -73.45 -96.36
N ASP A 214 42.97 -74.58 -96.91
CA ASP A 214 42.18 -75.41 -97.84
C ASP A 214 41.21 -76.36 -97.12
N ASP A 215 41.39 -76.53 -95.81
CA ASP A 215 40.57 -77.40 -94.99
C ASP A 215 39.34 -76.66 -94.43
N THR A 216 38.34 -77.41 -93.97
CA THR A 216 37.11 -76.85 -93.41
C THR A 216 37.07 -77.02 -91.90
N ILE A 217 37.15 -75.91 -91.19
CA ILE A 217 37.12 -75.85 -89.73
C ILE A 217 35.76 -75.30 -89.29
N GLN A 218 35.09 -76.06 -88.42
CA GLN A 218 33.77 -75.71 -87.90
C GLN A 218 33.75 -75.86 -86.38
N GLU A 219 33.29 -74.81 -85.70
CA GLU A 219 32.96 -74.83 -84.29
C GLU A 219 31.71 -75.70 -84.04
N VAL A 220 31.74 -76.50 -82.97
CA VAL A 220 30.58 -77.28 -82.52
C VAL A 220 29.78 -76.44 -81.53
N GLN A 221 28.52 -76.16 -81.85
CA GLN A 221 27.64 -75.36 -80.99
C GLN A 221 27.52 -75.94 -79.55
N LYS A 222 27.60 -75.04 -78.57
CA LYS A 222 27.51 -75.35 -77.13
C LYS A 222 26.27 -76.18 -76.80
N GLY A 223 26.46 -77.34 -76.16
CA GLY A 223 25.40 -78.23 -75.69
C GLY A 223 25.35 -79.63 -76.33
N ARG A 224 26.17 -79.91 -77.35
CA ARG A 224 26.41 -81.30 -77.83
C ARG A 224 27.61 -81.93 -77.11
N LYS A 225 27.47 -83.20 -76.72
CA LYS A 225 28.60 -83.98 -76.20
C LYS A 225 29.54 -84.33 -77.37
N GLY A 226 30.77 -83.85 -77.31
CA GLY A 226 31.77 -83.99 -78.36
C GLY A 226 32.85 -82.94 -78.17
N ALA A 227 33.80 -82.87 -79.09
CA ALA A 227 34.88 -81.88 -79.00
C ALA A 227 34.46 -80.51 -79.54
N ASP A 228 35.33 -79.53 -79.32
CA ASP A 228 35.03 -78.11 -79.49
C ASP A 228 35.09 -77.70 -80.97
N ILE A 229 36.09 -78.21 -81.70
CA ILE A 229 36.31 -77.89 -83.11
C ILE A 229 36.40 -79.18 -83.92
N VAL A 230 35.70 -79.22 -85.05
CA VAL A 230 35.81 -80.29 -86.05
C VAL A 230 36.52 -79.75 -87.28
N HIS A 231 37.67 -80.33 -87.58
CA HIS A 231 38.50 -80.03 -88.74
C HIS A 231 38.31 -81.13 -89.76
N THR A 232 37.71 -80.78 -90.89
CA THR A 232 37.54 -81.68 -92.03
C THR A 232 38.67 -81.44 -93.01
N VAL A 233 39.57 -82.43 -93.10
CA VAL A 233 40.75 -82.39 -93.96
C VAL A 233 40.33 -82.70 -95.39
N LYS A 234 40.76 -81.88 -96.34
CA LYS A 234 40.45 -82.01 -97.77
C LYS A 234 41.72 -82.27 -98.57
N ASP A 235 41.60 -83.04 -99.65
CA ASP A 235 42.68 -83.18 -100.63
C ASP A 235 42.78 -81.93 -101.52
N ALA A 236 43.82 -81.83 -102.34
CA ALA A 236 44.03 -80.75 -103.30
C ALA A 236 42.85 -80.54 -104.29
N ASP A 237 42.05 -81.59 -104.52
CA ASP A 237 40.82 -81.55 -105.35
C ASP A 237 39.56 -81.18 -104.54
N GLY A 238 39.69 -80.83 -103.25
CA GLY A 238 38.60 -80.43 -102.36
C GLY A 238 37.77 -81.59 -101.80
N THR A 239 38.16 -82.83 -102.04
CA THR A 239 37.46 -84.04 -101.55
C THR A 239 37.78 -84.29 -100.08
N GLU A 240 36.77 -84.59 -99.25
CA GLU A 240 36.96 -84.84 -97.81
C GLU A 240 37.69 -86.17 -97.56
N CYS A 241 38.88 -86.09 -96.94
CA CYS A 241 39.74 -87.24 -96.67
C CYS A 241 39.57 -87.80 -95.26
N GLY A 242 39.16 -86.97 -94.32
CA GLY A 242 39.01 -87.36 -92.92
C GLY A 242 38.58 -86.21 -92.02
N LYS A 243 38.26 -86.53 -90.77
CA LYS A 243 37.89 -85.54 -89.76
C LYS A 243 38.76 -85.69 -88.53
N ILE A 244 39.38 -84.60 -88.12
CA ILE A 244 40.12 -84.45 -86.87
C ILE A 244 39.23 -83.64 -85.93
N VAL A 245 39.23 -84.04 -84.67
CA VAL A 245 38.33 -83.53 -83.66
C VAL A 245 39.19 -83.02 -82.51
N TYR A 246 39.12 -81.72 -82.24
CA TYR A 246 39.96 -81.02 -81.25
C TYR A 246 39.16 -80.72 -80.00
N GLU A 247 39.63 -81.20 -78.85
CA GLU A 247 39.12 -80.85 -77.53
C GLU A 247 40.16 -79.97 -76.84
N SER A 248 39.80 -78.72 -76.59
CA SER A 248 40.61 -77.77 -75.85
C SER A 248 40.25 -77.86 -74.37
N LYS A 249 41.24 -78.14 -73.53
CA LYS A 249 41.09 -78.03 -72.08
C LYS A 249 41.78 -76.76 -71.60
N PRO A 250 41.04 -75.82 -70.99
CA PRO A 250 41.67 -74.63 -70.45
C PRO A 250 42.61 -75.05 -69.31
N VAL A 251 43.91 -74.75 -69.47
CA VAL A 251 44.86 -74.81 -68.35
C VAL A 251 44.79 -73.46 -67.66
N ILE A 252 44.14 -73.42 -66.49
CA ILE A 252 44.15 -72.23 -65.64
C ILE A 252 45.59 -72.08 -65.12
N MET A 253 46.39 -71.19 -65.70
CA MET A 253 47.61 -70.72 -65.05
C MET A 253 47.19 -69.82 -63.89
N PRO A 254 47.62 -70.09 -62.64
CA PRO A 254 47.43 -69.15 -61.56
C PRO A 254 48.21 -67.87 -61.89
N VAL A 255 47.49 -66.77 -62.04
CA VAL A 255 48.08 -65.44 -62.07
C VAL A 255 48.66 -65.20 -60.67
N ILE A 256 49.99 -65.07 -60.59
CA ILE A 256 50.71 -64.62 -59.38
C ILE A 256 50.56 -63.11 -59.26
#